data_AF-A0AA88XN67-F1
#
_entry.id   AF-A0AA88XN67-F1
#
_cell.length_a   1.000
_cell.length_b   1.000
_cell.length_c   1.000
_cell.angle_alpha   90.00
_cell.angle_beta   90.00
_cell.angle_gamma   90.00
#
_symmetry.space_group_name_H-M   'P 1'
#
loop_
_entity.id
_entity.type
_entity.pdbx_description
1 polymer ?
#
loop_
_entity_poly.entity_id
_entity_poly.type
_entity_poly.pdbx_seq_one_letter_code
_entity_poly.pdbx_strand_id
1 'polypeptide(L)'
;GFAISGTTAQAAKDPHLEFLMSLGGDLSFYDIQDINDGYQCTASCNLTTSPTCENGGFLNSDCECKCPYGLTGTTCGGTTSTTCGEVISLSNGESTHITSPNYPSRYATGTECVWLIKVIKNSPEN
;
A
#
# COMPACT_ATOMS: atom_id res chain seq x y z
N GLY A 1 18.49 11.11 9.31
CA GLY A 1 18.82 11.83 10.55
C GLY A 1 18.93 13.30 10.23
N PHE A 2 18.24 14.16 10.97
CA PHE A 2 18.31 15.61 10.76
C PHE A 2 18.88 16.28 12.02
N ALA A 3 20.02 16.94 11.84
CA ALA A 3 20.66 17.76 12.86
C ALA A 3 19.98 19.13 12.93
N ILE A 4 19.67 19.57 14.15
CA ILE A 4 19.07 20.87 14.43
C ILE A 4 20.19 21.83 14.84
N SER A 5 20.68 22.64 13.90
CA SER A 5 21.37 23.89 14.24
C SER A 5 21.54 24.74 12.98
N GLY A 6 20.55 25.61 12.74
CA GLY A 6 20.66 26.81 11.91
C GLY A 6 20.61 26.60 10.40
N THR A 7 19.43 26.41 9.82
CA THR A 7 19.23 26.52 8.36
C THR A 7 17.81 26.96 8.04
N THR A 8 17.70 27.74 6.96
CA THR A 8 16.48 28.22 6.29
C THR A 8 15.30 27.25 6.42
N ALA A 9 14.13 27.77 6.80
CA ALA A 9 12.88 27.01 6.72
C ALA A 9 12.77 26.41 5.31
N GLN A 10 12.85 25.09 5.22
CA GLN A 10 12.61 24.36 3.99
C GLN A 10 11.11 24.48 3.72
N ALA A 11 10.74 25.38 2.81
CA ALA A 11 9.37 25.51 2.35
C ALA A 11 9.05 24.31 1.44
N ALA A 12 7.84 23.78 1.57
CA ALA A 12 7.34 22.83 0.59
C ALA A 12 7.29 23.58 -0.75
N LYS A 13 7.66 22.88 -1.83
CA LYS A 13 7.57 23.47 -3.17
C LYS A 13 6.11 23.82 -3.52
N ASP A 14 5.16 23.10 -2.93
CA ASP A 14 3.72 23.36 -2.94
C ASP A 14 3.26 23.85 -1.55
N PRO A 15 2.77 25.10 -1.44
CA PRO A 15 2.21 25.66 -0.21
C PRO A 15 1.07 24.85 0.40
N HIS A 16 0.31 24.09 -0.40
CA HIS A 16 -0.80 23.26 0.07
C HIS A 16 -0.32 22.03 0.85
N LEU A 17 0.95 21.64 0.67
CA LEU A 17 1.56 20.49 1.33
C LEU A 17 2.44 20.90 2.52
N GLU A 18 2.45 22.18 2.91
CA GLU A 18 3.22 22.66 4.06
C GLU A 18 2.78 22.04 5.39
N PHE A 19 1.48 21.72 5.53
CA PHE A 19 0.96 21.10 6.75
C PHE A 19 1.63 19.74 7.05
N LEU A 20 2.01 19.00 6.00
CA LEU A 20 2.66 17.69 6.12
C LEU A 20 4.06 17.80 6.74
N MET A 21 4.77 18.90 6.49
CA MET A 21 6.08 19.16 7.11
C MET A 21 5.98 19.49 8.60
N SER A 22 4.82 19.96 9.05
CA SER A 22 4.55 20.32 10.45
C SER A 22 4.12 19.13 11.33
N LEU A 23 3.84 17.96 10.74
CA LEU A 23 3.35 16.79 11.48
C LEU A 23 4.40 16.14 12.38
N GLY A 24 5.70 16.37 12.15
CA GLY A 24 6.78 15.86 13.00
C GLY A 24 6.91 14.33 13.08
N GLY A 25 6.15 13.59 12.27
CA GLY A 25 6.19 12.13 12.12
C GLY A 25 6.29 11.71 10.66
N ASP A 26 6.48 10.42 10.42
CA ASP A 26 6.48 9.86 9.06
C ASP A 26 5.11 10.09 8.41
N LEU A 27 5.12 10.47 7.13
CA LEU A 27 3.91 10.67 6.34
C LEU A 27 3.14 9.35 6.21
N SER A 28 1.81 9.42 6.31
CA SER A 28 1.00 8.23 6.05
C SER A 28 1.18 7.78 4.60
N PHE A 29 0.86 6.52 4.32
CA PHE A 29 0.95 5.98 2.97
C PHE A 29 0.15 6.83 1.95
N TYR A 30 -1.03 7.30 2.36
CA TYR A 30 -1.91 8.12 1.52
C TYR A 30 -1.46 9.58 1.42
N ASP A 31 -0.84 10.16 2.46
CA ASP A 31 -0.22 11.48 2.33
C ASP A 31 0.88 11.47 1.26
N ILE A 32 1.66 10.38 1.19
CA ILE A 32 2.70 10.23 0.17
C ILE A 32 2.07 10.04 -1.22
N GLN A 33 0.91 9.37 -1.32
CA GLN A 33 0.17 9.26 -2.57
C GLN A 33 -0.30 10.65 -3.05
N ASP A 34 -0.90 11.45 -2.16
CA ASP A 34 -1.38 12.79 -2.49
C ASP A 34 -0.23 13.71 -2.93
N ILE A 35 0.93 13.61 -2.28
CA ILE A 35 2.16 14.30 -2.72
C ILE A 35 2.58 13.82 -4.12
N ASN A 36 2.61 12.51 -4.34
CA ASN A 36 3.05 11.92 -5.60
C ASN A 36 2.16 12.37 -6.77
N ASP A 37 0.85 12.45 -6.53
CA ASP A 37 -0.13 12.91 -7.50
C ASP A 37 -0.07 14.44 -7.69
N GLY A 38 0.04 15.21 -6.59
CA GLY A 38 0.12 16.67 -6.62
C GLY A 38 1.36 17.20 -7.35
N TYR A 39 2.52 16.56 -7.15
CA TYR A 39 3.75 16.90 -7.87
C TYR A 39 3.91 16.18 -9.21
N GLN A 40 2.95 15.35 -9.61
CA GLN A 40 2.96 14.62 -10.88
C GLN A 40 4.22 13.76 -11.04
N CYS A 41 4.65 13.10 -9.97
CA CYS A 41 5.88 12.30 -9.95
C CYS A 41 5.88 11.17 -10.98
N THR A 42 4.70 10.74 -11.44
CA THR A 42 4.48 9.67 -12.41
C THR A 42 4.23 10.17 -13.83
N ALA A 43 4.35 11.49 -14.09
CA ALA A 43 4.09 12.06 -15.42
C ALA A 43 5.00 11.49 -16.52
N SER A 44 6.18 10.99 -16.16
CA SER A 44 7.11 10.31 -17.08
C SER A 44 6.77 8.84 -17.32
N CYS A 45 5.86 8.26 -16.52
CA CYS A 45 5.52 6.85 -16.62
C CYS A 45 4.59 6.59 -17.80
N ASN A 46 4.94 5.59 -18.61
CA ASN A 46 4.05 5.11 -19.66
C ASN A 46 3.08 4.09 -19.06
N LEU A 47 1.80 4.44 -18.99
CA LEU A 47 0.76 3.61 -18.38
C LEU A 47 0.47 2.31 -19.14
N THR A 48 0.96 2.16 -20.38
CA THR A 48 0.83 0.91 -21.14
C THR A 48 1.92 -0.10 -20.79
N THR A 49 3.10 0.37 -20.38
CA THR A 49 4.24 -0.49 -20.04
C THR A 49 4.47 -0.62 -18.54
N SER A 50 4.03 0.37 -17.77
CA SER A 50 4.13 0.37 -16.31
C SER A 50 3.08 -0.58 -15.70
N PRO A 51 3.36 -1.22 -14.56
CA PRO A 51 2.39 -2.07 -13.89
C PRO A 51 1.19 -1.27 -13.41
N THR A 52 0.00 -1.86 -13.50
CA THR A 52 -1.19 -1.33 -12.83
C THR A 52 -1.17 -1.75 -11.38
N CYS A 53 -1.16 -0.78 -10.47
CA CYS A 53 -1.19 -1.05 -9.04
C CYS A 53 -2.60 -1.42 -8.57
N GLU A 54 -2.71 -2.50 -7.80
CA GLU A 54 -3.93 -3.01 -7.18
C GLU A 54 -4.03 -2.57 -5.71
N ASN A 55 -5.20 -2.80 -5.10
CA ASN A 55 -5.42 -2.76 -3.65
C ASN A 55 -4.99 -1.45 -2.97
N GLY A 56 -5.10 -0.32 -3.68
CA GLY A 56 -4.73 1.00 -3.18
C GLY A 56 -3.25 1.34 -3.27
N GLY A 57 -2.44 0.54 -3.97
CA GLY A 57 -1.08 0.93 -4.35
C GLY A 57 -1.05 2.04 -5.40
N PHE A 58 0.08 2.73 -5.53
CA PHE A 58 0.30 3.78 -6.51
C PHE A 58 1.71 3.72 -7.11
N LEU A 59 1.90 4.25 -8.32
CA LEU A 59 3.20 4.31 -8.96
C LEU A 59 4.09 5.37 -8.31
N ASN A 60 5.36 5.05 -8.06
CA ASN A 60 6.38 6.03 -7.68
C ASN A 60 7.03 6.68 -8.92
N SER A 61 8.01 7.55 -8.71
CA SER A 61 8.76 8.22 -9.80
C SER A 61 9.56 7.26 -10.70
N ASP A 62 9.86 6.07 -10.22
CA ASP A 62 10.56 5.02 -10.96
C ASP A 62 9.58 4.12 -11.75
N CYS A 63 8.29 4.45 -11.74
CA CYS A 63 7.21 3.70 -12.36
C CYS A 63 7.04 2.28 -11.79
N GLU A 64 7.34 2.12 -10.50
CA GLU A 64 7.10 0.90 -9.73
C GLU A 64 5.93 1.12 -8.76
N CYS A 65 5.16 0.06 -8.49
CA CYS A 65 4.08 0.15 -7.52
C CYS A 65 4.63 0.19 -6.09
N LYS A 66 4.31 1.28 -5.38
CA LYS A 66 4.42 1.34 -3.93
C LYS A 66 3.17 0.71 -3.31
N CYS A 67 3.36 -0.28 -2.45
CA CYS A 67 2.26 -1.04 -1.86
C CYS A 67 1.90 -0.57 -0.45
N PRO A 68 0.60 -0.59 -0.08
CA PRO A 68 0.20 -0.35 1.29
C PRO A 68 0.72 -1.47 2.20
N TYR A 69 0.74 -1.19 3.50
CA TYR A 69 1.26 -2.11 4.50
C TYR A 69 0.62 -3.51 4.40
N GLY A 70 1.46 -4.54 4.49
CA GLY A 70 1.04 -5.94 4.41
C GLY A 70 0.89 -6.49 2.99
N LEU A 71 0.97 -5.65 1.96
CA LEU A 71 0.89 -6.09 0.56
C LEU A 71 2.25 -6.01 -0.15
N THR A 72 2.41 -6.81 -1.20
CA THR A 72 3.66 -6.91 -1.97
C THR A 72 3.40 -7.33 -3.41
N GLY A 73 4.48 -7.41 -4.19
CA GLY A 73 4.48 -7.77 -5.60
C GLY A 73 4.45 -6.55 -6.52
N THR A 74 4.72 -6.78 -7.80
CA THR A 74 4.82 -5.72 -8.81
C THR A 74 3.54 -4.93 -9.01
N THR A 75 2.38 -5.53 -8.70
CA THR A 75 1.06 -4.88 -8.77
C THR A 75 0.43 -4.70 -7.38
N CYS A 76 1.12 -4.96 -6.28
CA CYS A 76 0.52 -5.01 -4.94
C CYS A 76 -0.62 -6.02 -4.78
N GLY A 77 -0.66 -7.04 -5.63
CA GLY A 77 -1.67 -8.10 -5.63
C GLY A 77 -1.43 -9.23 -4.62
N GLY A 78 -0.24 -9.28 -4.01
CA GLY A 78 0.18 -10.31 -3.05
C GLY A 78 0.26 -9.80 -1.61
N THR A 79 0.51 -10.72 -0.68
CA THR A 79 0.66 -10.44 0.75
C THR A 79 2.12 -10.61 1.18
N THR A 80 2.61 -9.80 2.12
CA THR A 80 4.00 -9.88 2.63
C THR A 80 4.22 -11.10 3.53
N SER A 81 3.13 -11.66 4.07
CA SER A 81 3.22 -12.76 5.01
C SER A 81 3.40 -14.09 4.28
N THR A 82 4.44 -14.83 4.67
CA THR A 82 4.80 -16.13 4.08
C THR A 82 4.42 -17.31 4.97
N THR A 83 4.22 -17.08 6.28
CA THR A 83 3.93 -18.13 7.26
C THR A 83 2.44 -18.27 7.57
N CYS A 84 1.65 -17.23 7.30
CA CYS A 84 0.22 -17.19 7.59
C CYS A 84 -0.49 -16.07 6.86
N GLY A 85 -1.76 -16.25 6.51
CA GLY A 85 -2.39 -15.29 5.62
C GLY A 85 -2.11 -15.63 4.17
N GLU A 86 -3.03 -15.22 3.31
CA GLU A 86 -3.05 -15.58 1.90
C GLU A 86 -3.93 -14.60 1.12
N VAL A 87 -3.91 -14.71 -0.20
CA VAL A 87 -4.91 -14.07 -1.05
C VAL A 87 -6.10 -15.02 -1.18
N ILE A 88 -7.23 -14.63 -0.62
CA ILE A 88 -8.48 -15.40 -0.64
C ILE A 88 -9.39 -14.80 -1.69
N SER A 89 -9.78 -15.59 -2.68
CA SER A 89 -10.78 -15.21 -3.68
C SER A 89 -12.09 -15.91 -3.38
N LEU A 90 -13.17 -15.13 -3.22
CA LEU A 90 -14.52 -15.64 -3.00
C LEU A 90 -15.44 -15.21 -4.14
N SER A 91 -16.29 -16.13 -4.59
CA SER A 91 -17.39 -15.86 -5.51
C SER A 91 -18.63 -15.39 -4.75
N ASN A 92 -19.64 -14.88 -5.46
CA ASN A 92 -20.88 -14.46 -4.83
C ASN A 92 -21.55 -15.63 -4.07
N GLY A 93 -21.85 -15.41 -2.78
CA GLY A 93 -22.42 -16.43 -1.90
C GLY A 93 -21.42 -17.40 -1.28
N GLU A 94 -20.13 -17.34 -1.63
CA GLU A 94 -19.10 -18.12 -0.95
C GLU A 94 -18.70 -17.46 0.37
N SER A 95 -18.31 -18.30 1.32
CA SER A 95 -17.76 -17.87 2.61
C SER A 95 -16.58 -18.76 2.98
N THR A 96 -15.66 -18.21 3.78
CA THR A 96 -14.53 -18.95 4.31
C THR A 96 -14.31 -18.60 5.77
N HIS A 97 -13.57 -19.45 6.48
CA HIS A 97 -13.24 -19.24 7.88
C HIS A 97 -11.74 -18.98 8.01
N ILE A 98 -11.38 -17.81 8.51
CA ILE A 98 -9.99 -17.43 8.79
C ILE A 98 -9.70 -17.71 10.26
N THR A 99 -8.58 -18.37 10.53
CA THR A 99 -8.12 -18.65 11.89
C THR A 99 -6.67 -18.21 12.06
N SER A 100 -6.28 -17.91 13.30
CA SER A 100 -4.89 -17.63 13.61
C SER A 100 -4.03 -18.87 13.35
N PRO A 101 -2.74 -18.69 13.04
CA PRO A 101 -1.82 -19.82 12.89
C PRO A 101 -1.83 -20.70 14.13
N ASN A 102 -1.72 -22.00 13.94
CA ASN A 102 -1.69 -23.01 15.01
C ASN A 102 -2.96 -23.12 15.87
N TYR A 103 -4.07 -22.44 15.54
CA TYR A 103 -5.32 -22.57 16.30
C TYR A 103 -5.76 -24.05 16.43
N PRO A 104 -6.22 -24.52 17.61
CA PRO A 104 -6.52 -23.79 18.85
C PRO A 104 -5.31 -23.54 19.76
N SER A 105 -4.11 -23.96 19.35
CA SER A 105 -2.87 -23.68 20.07
C SER A 105 -2.40 -22.24 19.85
N ARG A 106 -1.40 -21.82 20.62
CA ARG A 106 -0.82 -20.47 20.51
C ARG A 106 0.03 -20.33 19.25
N TYR A 107 -0.07 -19.17 18.60
CA TYR A 107 0.88 -18.74 17.57
C TYR A 107 2.13 -18.12 18.22
N ALA A 108 3.20 -17.96 17.43
CA ALA A 108 4.47 -17.43 17.93
C ALA A 108 4.37 -15.92 18.26
N THR A 109 5.21 -15.44 19.18
CA THR A 109 5.25 -14.00 19.47
C THR A 109 5.82 -13.23 18.28
N GLY A 110 5.22 -12.07 17.97
CA GLY A 110 5.62 -11.27 16.81
C GLY A 110 5.13 -11.82 15.47
N THR A 111 4.26 -12.83 15.47
CA THR A 111 3.61 -13.29 14.23
C THR A 111 2.74 -12.18 13.65
N GLU A 112 3.00 -11.85 12.41
CA GLU A 112 2.19 -10.97 11.59
C GLU A 112 1.59 -11.75 10.43
N CYS A 113 0.28 -11.67 10.27
CA CYS A 113 -0.45 -12.35 9.21
C CYS A 113 -1.27 -11.33 8.43
N VAL A 114 -1.28 -11.47 7.11
CA VAL A 114 -2.03 -10.59 6.21
C VAL A 114 -2.90 -11.43 5.29
N TRP A 115 -4.22 -11.23 5.38
CA TRP A 115 -5.19 -11.83 4.48
C TRP A 115 -5.74 -10.77 3.53
N LEU A 116 -5.60 -11.02 2.23
CA LEU A 116 -6.18 -10.18 1.19
C LEU A 116 -7.42 -10.87 0.63
N ILE A 117 -8.60 -10.37 0.94
CA ILE A 117 -9.87 -10.96 0.51
C ILE A 117 -10.37 -10.24 -0.74
N LYS A 118 -10.52 -10.98 -1.85
CA LYS A 118 -11.01 -10.50 -3.14
C LYS A 118 -12.37 -11.15 -3.45
N VAL A 119 -13.32 -10.36 -3.98
CA VAL A 119 -14.60 -10.89 -4.47
C VAL A 119 -14.55 -10.96 -6.00
N ILE A 120 -14.68 -12.15 -6.55
CA ILE A 120 -14.82 -12.37 -7.99
C ILE A 120 -16.29 -12.21 -8.34
N LYS A 121 -16.63 -11.16 -9.10
CA LYS A 121 -17.96 -11.05 -9.71
C LYS A 121 -18.01 -11.98 -10.92
N ASN A 122 -18.50 -13.20 -10.71
CA ASN A 122 -18.99 -14.02 -11.81
C ASN A 122 -20.36 -13.48 -12.23
N SER A 123 -20.39 -12.41 -13.01
CA SER A 123 -21.57 -12.09 -13.80
C SER A 123 -21.23 -12.40 -15.26
N PRO A 124 -21.99 -13.27 -15.97
CA PRO A 124 -21.99 -13.16 -17.42
C PRO A 124 -22.46 -11.74 -17.74
N GLU A 125 -21.67 -11.02 -18.54
CA GLU A 125 -22.16 -9.82 -19.19
C GLU A 125 -23.39 -10.23 -20.02
N ASN A 126 -24.51 -9.56 -19.78
CA ASN A 126 -25.64 -9.54 -20.70
C ASN A 126 -26.08 -8.09 -20.85
#